data_AF-A0A3D0XY62-F1
#
_entry.id   AF-A0A3D0XY62-F1
#
_cell.length_a   1.000
_cell.length_b   1.000
_cell.length_c   1.000
_cell.angle_alpha   90.00
_cell.angle_beta   90.00
_cell.angle_gamma   90.00
#
_symmetry.space_group_name_H-M   'P 1'
#
loop_
_entity.id
_entity.type
_entity.pdbx_description
1 polymer ?
#
loop_
_entity_poly.entity_id
_entity_poly.type
_entity_poly.pdbx_seq_one_letter_code
_entity_poly.pdbx_strand_id
1 'polypeptide(L)'
;INWAEKNELDFIKCACRFTEESAYDENNSKRIMVKRLLKELREKDKTIDMNIFNSSKNVNLDMVIEYKQNGKRHNFSFGDGPFL
;
A
#
# COMPACT_ATOMS: atom_id res chain seq x y z
N ILE A 1 -10.29 24.33 -0.45
CA ILE A 1 -11.72 24.58 -0.74
C ILE A 1 -12.06 25.91 -0.09
N ASN A 2 -12.08 27.01 -0.87
CA ASN A 2 -12.02 28.36 -0.30
C ASN A 2 -13.27 28.77 0.51
N TRP A 3 -14.45 28.28 0.14
CA TRP A 3 -15.68 28.56 0.89
C TRP A 3 -15.70 27.88 2.27
N ALA A 4 -15.29 26.62 2.36
CA ALA A 4 -15.28 25.89 3.64
C ALA A 4 -14.25 26.47 4.60
N GLU A 5 -13.07 26.83 4.11
CA GLU A 5 -12.01 27.49 4.89
C GLU A 5 -12.47 28.82 5.50
N LYS A 6 -13.24 29.62 4.75
CA LYS A 6 -13.82 30.89 5.25
C LYS A 6 -14.94 30.72 6.27
N ASN A 7 -15.54 29.53 6.36
CA ASN A 7 -16.64 29.22 7.27
C ASN A 7 -16.20 28.25 8.39
N GLU A 8 -14.90 27.99 8.54
CA GLU A 8 -14.35 27.11 9.57
C GLU A 8 -15.01 25.72 9.60
N LEU A 9 -15.33 25.19 8.40
CA LEU A 9 -15.99 23.90 8.27
C LEU A 9 -14.97 22.77 8.06
N ASP A 10 -14.98 21.80 8.97
CA ASP A 10 -14.24 20.55 8.84
C ASP A 10 -15.13 19.46 8.23
N PHE A 11 -14.67 18.88 7.12
CA PHE A 11 -15.37 17.78 6.50
C PHE A 11 -15.10 16.47 7.24
N ILE A 12 -16.17 15.77 7.60
CA ILE A 12 -16.06 14.40 8.06
C ILE A 12 -15.47 13.51 6.96
N LYS A 13 -14.43 12.72 7.30
CA LYS A 13 -13.75 11.83 6.35
C LYS A 13 -14.67 10.65 5.96
N CYS A 14 -15.25 9.98 6.96
CA CYS A 14 -16.26 8.94 6.83
C CYS A 14 -17.08 8.88 8.13
N ALA A 15 -18.36 8.54 8.04
CA ALA A 15 -19.28 8.46 9.19
C ALA A 15 -19.12 7.17 10.02
N CYS A 16 -18.08 6.36 9.78
CA CYS A 16 -17.86 5.15 10.56
C CYS A 16 -17.00 5.44 11.80
N ARG A 17 -17.34 4.79 12.91
CA ARG A 17 -16.64 4.88 14.20
C ARG A 17 -15.13 4.62 14.09
N PHE A 18 -14.72 3.77 13.16
CA PHE A 18 -13.31 3.48 12.87
C PHE A 18 -12.52 4.73 12.45
N THR A 19 -13.11 5.61 11.64
CA THR A 19 -12.47 6.87 11.23
C THR A 19 -12.45 7.92 12.34
N GLU A 20 -13.44 7.92 13.24
CA GLU A 20 -13.43 8.78 14.43
C GLU A 20 -12.30 8.38 15.38
N GLU A 21 -12.18 7.09 15.71
CA GLU A 21 -11.11 6.57 16.58
C GLU A 21 -9.72 6.79 15.96
N SER A 22 -9.58 6.62 14.64
CA SER A 22 -8.33 6.86 13.90
C SER A 22 -7.98 8.35 13.73
N ALA A 23 -8.94 9.27 13.94
CA ALA A 23 -8.66 10.71 13.89
C ALA A 23 -7.92 11.20 15.13
N TYR A 24 -8.08 10.52 16.27
CA TYR A 24 -7.38 10.80 17.52
C TYR A 24 -6.04 10.07 17.62
N ASP A 25 -5.89 8.92 16.96
CA ASP A 25 -4.64 8.16 16.87
C ASP A 25 -4.21 7.98 15.40
N GLU A 26 -3.74 9.07 14.78
CA GLU A 26 -3.25 9.05 13.39
C GLU A 26 -1.98 8.19 13.21
N ASN A 27 -1.45 7.54 14.25
CA ASN A 27 -0.12 6.96 14.25
C ASN A 27 -0.03 5.45 14.00
N ASN A 28 -1.13 4.67 14.03
CA ASN A 28 -0.98 3.21 14.17
C ASN A 28 -1.31 2.34 12.96
N SER A 29 -1.79 2.89 11.83
CA SER A 29 -2.05 2.03 10.66
C SER A 29 -0.78 1.74 9.87
N LYS A 30 -0.59 0.47 9.46
CA LYS A 30 0.47 0.08 8.52
C LYS A 30 0.42 0.90 7.22
N ARG A 31 -0.78 1.32 6.79
CA ARG A 31 -0.96 2.19 5.62
C ARG A 31 -0.34 3.57 5.80
N ILE A 32 -0.48 4.18 6.98
CA ILE A 32 0.12 5.49 7.29
C ILE A 32 1.64 5.36 7.41
N MET A 33 2.13 4.30 8.06
CA MET A 33 3.56 4.01 8.12
C MET A 33 4.19 3.93 6.72
N VAL A 34 3.58 3.17 5.79
CA VAL A 34 4.07 3.08 4.40
C VAL A 34 4.03 4.45 3.70
N LYS A 35 2.99 5.27 3.92
CA LYS A 35 2.94 6.63 3.37
C LYS A 35 4.07 7.53 3.86
N ARG A 36 4.46 7.42 5.14
CA ARG A 36 5.60 8.16 5.71
C ARG A 36 6.91 7.70 5.08
N LEU A 37 7.12 6.39 4.97
CA LEU A 37 8.27 5.82 4.27
C LEU A 37 8.37 6.31 2.82
N LEU A 38 7.26 6.31 2.07
CA LEU A 38 7.24 6.84 0.71
C LEU A 38 7.61 8.32 0.64
N LYS A 39 7.19 9.13 1.64
CA LYS A 39 7.57 10.54 1.73
C LYS A 39 9.09 10.69 1.90
N GLU A 40 9.70 9.94 2.80
CA GLU A 40 11.16 9.96 3.02
C GLU A 40 11.93 9.47 1.79
N LEU A 41 11.43 8.46 1.08
CA LEU A 41 12.08 7.97 -0.13
C LEU A 41 12.02 8.99 -1.29
N ARG A 42 10.91 9.73 -1.42
CA ARG A 42 10.76 10.79 -2.44
C ARG A 42 11.73 11.95 -2.24
N GLU A 43 12.18 12.19 -1.02
CA GLU A 43 13.21 13.19 -0.73
C GLU A 43 14.58 12.76 -1.29
N LYS A 44 14.85 11.45 -1.37
CA LYS A 44 16.11 10.89 -1.89
C LYS A 44 16.08 10.68 -3.40
N ASP A 45 14.94 10.28 -3.95
CA ASP A 45 14.78 10.00 -5.38
C ASP A 45 13.39 10.42 -5.88
N LYS A 46 13.36 11.36 -6.83
CA LYS A 46 12.12 11.86 -7.45
C LYS A 46 11.42 10.82 -8.34
N THR A 47 12.13 9.76 -8.73
CA THR A 47 11.62 8.68 -9.59
C THR A 47 11.16 7.45 -8.80
N ILE A 48 11.24 7.48 -7.46
CA ILE A 48 10.97 6.32 -6.62
C ILE A 48 9.59 5.71 -6.83
N ASP A 49 8.55 6.54 -7.04
CA ASP A 49 7.19 6.04 -7.27
C ASP A 49 7.13 5.17 -8.53
N MET A 50 7.84 5.58 -9.58
CA MET A 50 7.92 4.82 -10.83
C MET A 50 8.77 3.56 -10.66
N ASN A 51 9.86 3.63 -9.89
CA ASN A 51 10.72 2.48 -9.63
C ASN A 51 10.00 1.39 -8.81
N ILE A 52 9.26 1.78 -7.76
CA ILE A 52 8.42 0.87 -6.98
C ILE A 52 7.31 0.26 -7.85
N PHE A 53 6.68 1.07 -8.72
CA PHE A 53 5.67 0.52 -9.62
C PHE A 53 6.27 -0.47 -10.62
N ASN A 54 7.43 -0.15 -11.18
CA ASN A 54 8.13 -1.01 -12.14
C ASN A 54 8.69 -2.29 -11.52
N SER A 55 9.03 -2.30 -10.23
CA SER A 55 9.54 -3.52 -9.56
C SER A 55 8.51 -4.63 -9.47
N SER A 56 7.22 -4.31 -9.64
CA SER A 56 6.14 -5.31 -9.74
C SER A 56 6.03 -5.96 -11.12
N LYS A 57 6.72 -5.43 -12.13
CA LYS A 57 6.65 -5.89 -13.53
C LYS A 57 7.77 -6.89 -13.82
N ASN A 58 7.48 -7.83 -14.72
CA ASN A 58 8.47 -8.79 -15.25
C ASN A 58 9.31 -9.48 -14.16
N VAL A 59 8.64 -9.90 -13.08
CA VAL A 59 9.29 -10.63 -11.98
C VAL A 59 9.48 -12.09 -12.36
N ASN A 60 10.63 -12.66 -12.03
CA ASN A 60 10.87 -14.09 -12.20
C ASN A 60 10.03 -14.89 -11.18
N LEU A 61 9.05 -15.65 -11.66
CA LEU A 61 8.15 -16.45 -10.81
C LEU A 61 8.87 -17.59 -10.07
N ASP A 62 10.00 -18.08 -10.59
CA ASP A 62 10.80 -19.12 -9.93
C ASP A 62 11.39 -18.63 -8.60
N MET A 63 11.51 -17.31 -8.42
CA MET A 63 12.03 -16.68 -7.21
C MET A 63 10.91 -16.20 -6.27
N VAL A 64 9.65 -16.32 -6.68
CA VAL A 64 8.49 -15.92 -5.87
C VAL A 64 8.01 -17.12 -5.06
N ILE A 65 7.98 -16.98 -3.74
CA ILE A 65 7.58 -18.05 -2.80
C ILE A 65 6.17 -18.58 -3.11
N GLU A 66 5.25 -17.68 -3.45
CA GLU A 66 3.87 -18.02 -3.78
C GLU A 66 3.27 -17.01 -4.76
N TYR A 67 2.51 -17.51 -5.75
CA TYR A 67 1.72 -16.67 -6.63
C TYR A 67 0.35 -17.30 -6.94
N LYS A 68 -0.60 -16.49 -7.41
CA LYS A 68 -1.93 -16.95 -7.83
C LYS A 68 -2.09 -16.80 -9.34
N GLN A 69 -2.42 -17.88 -10.03
CA GLN A 69 -2.69 -17.89 -11.46
C GLN A 69 -3.98 -18.67 -11.74
N ASN A 70 -4.89 -18.10 -12.53
CA ASN A 70 -6.13 -18.75 -12.95
C ASN A 70 -6.94 -19.36 -11.79
N GLY A 71 -7.01 -18.66 -10.66
CA GLY A 71 -7.73 -19.13 -9.47
C GLY A 71 -6.98 -20.13 -8.59
N LYS A 72 -5.86 -20.72 -9.08
CA LYS A 72 -5.01 -21.65 -8.34
C LYS A 72 -3.88 -20.88 -7.63
N ARG A 73 -3.58 -21.26 -6.39
CA ARG A 73 -2.38 -20.80 -5.67
C ARG A 73 -1.26 -21.79 -5.94
N HIS A 74 -0.10 -21.27 -6.32
CA HIS A 74 1.12 -22.04 -6.53
C HIS A 74 2.11 -21.62 -5.45
N ASN A 75 2.56 -22.57 -4.64
CA ASN A 75 3.48 -22.31 -3.53
C ASN A 75 4.67 -23.26 -3.63
N PHE A 76 5.88 -22.70 -3.62
CA PHE A 76 7.11 -23.48 -3.73
C PHE A 76 7.34 -24.38 -2.50
N SER A 77 6.83 -23.99 -1.33
CA SER A 77 7.05 -24.69 -0.07
C SER A 77 6.12 -25.90 0.16
N PHE A 78 5.01 -26.03 -0.59
CA PHE A 78 3.98 -27.05 -0.34
C PHE A 78 3.81 -28.06 -1.50
N GLY A 79 4.88 -28.37 -2.22
CA GLY A 79 4.92 -29.54 -3.13
C GLY A 79 4.22 -29.35 -4.48
N ASP A 80 3.75 -28.15 -4.81
CA ASP A 80 3.10 -27.83 -6.09
C ASP A 80 4.08 -27.30 -7.16
N GLY A 81 5.37 -27.61 -7.04
CA GLY A 81 6.35 -27.29 -8.06
C GLY A 81 6.19 -28.22 -9.27
N PRO A 82 5.85 -27.75 -10.49
CA PRO A 82 6.34 -28.42 -11.67
C PRO A 82 7.86 -28.16 -11.71
N PHE A 83 8.65 -29.11 -12.21
CA PHE A 83 10.11 -29.01 -12.44
C PHE A 83 11.07 -29.52 -11.34
N LEU A 84 10.73 -30.66 -10.69
CA LEU A 84 11.69 -31.75 -10.48
C LEU A 84 11.00 -33.09 -10.77
#